data_AF-A0A7J3X5W2-F1
#
_entry.id   AF-A0A7J3X5W2-F1
#
_cell.length_a   1.000
_cell.length_b   1.000
_cell.length_c   1.000
_cell.angle_alpha   90.00
_cell.angle_beta   90.00
_cell.angle_gamma   90.00
#
_symmetry.space_group_name_H-M   'P 1'
#
loop_
_entity.id
_entity.type
_entity.pdbx_description
1 polymer ?
#
loop_
_entity_poly.entity_id
_entity_poly.type
_entity_poly.pdbx_seq_one_letter_code
_entity_poly.pdbx_strand_id
1 'polypeptide(L)'
;MGLEHDGGDLGQGCARQALQRGHQRVPGLAQGDARVRVVLDASAIAKWFLREEESEEMRKLLSGIVSGMLEAHVPSLAFVELANLLRYARGLTEEDVVKGVSAAMAIGLVKHEFEEVYDRAIRLAFE
;
A
#
# COMPACT_ATOMS: atom_id res chain seq x y z
N MET A 1 -40.59 -34.04 0.46
CA MET A 1 -40.88 -32.60 0.54
C MET A 1 -40.13 -32.10 1.76
N GLY A 2 -38.86 -31.73 1.68
CA GLY A 2 -38.24 -30.80 0.74
C GLY A 2 -37.96 -29.52 1.54
N LEU A 3 -36.86 -29.53 2.30
CA LEU A 3 -36.39 -28.45 3.18
C LEU A 3 -35.78 -27.34 2.32
N GLU A 4 -36.23 -26.11 2.48
CA GLU A 4 -35.58 -24.93 1.89
C GLU A 4 -34.45 -24.48 2.82
N HIS A 5 -33.21 -24.68 2.36
CA HIS A 5 -32.01 -24.07 2.90
C HIS A 5 -31.90 -22.65 2.33
N ASP A 6 -32.06 -21.64 3.19
CA ASP A 6 -31.72 -20.26 2.83
C ASP A 6 -30.24 -20.03 3.16
N GLY A 7 -29.41 -20.10 2.12
CA GLY A 7 -27.98 -19.87 2.19
C GLY A 7 -27.50 -19.41 0.83
N GLY A 8 -27.07 -18.15 0.72
CA GLY A 8 -26.41 -17.71 -0.49
C GLY A 8 -26.25 -16.20 -0.64
N ASP A 9 -25.04 -15.74 -0.32
CA ASP A 9 -24.31 -14.77 -1.14
C ASP A 9 -24.64 -13.27 -1.00
N LEU A 10 -24.50 -12.75 0.22
CA LEU A 10 -24.25 -11.32 0.42
C LEU A 10 -22.74 -11.09 0.60
N GLY A 11 -21.99 -10.99 -0.50
CA GLY A 11 -20.60 -10.54 -0.40
C GLY A 11 -19.78 -10.57 -1.69
N GLN A 12 -20.12 -11.40 -2.68
CA GLN A 12 -19.25 -11.58 -3.84
C GLN A 12 -19.47 -10.56 -4.98
N GLY A 13 -20.61 -9.86 -4.99
CA GLY A 13 -20.95 -8.91 -6.06
C GLY A 13 -20.13 -7.62 -6.03
N CYS A 14 -19.85 -7.06 -4.85
CA CYS A 14 -19.27 -5.72 -4.74
C CYS A 14 -17.75 -5.70 -5.02
N ALA A 15 -17.03 -6.74 -4.55
CA ALA A 15 -15.59 -6.86 -4.78
C ALA A 15 -15.22 -7.12 -6.25
N ARG A 16 -16.06 -7.89 -6.98
CA ARG A 16 -15.86 -8.12 -8.43
C ARG A 16 -16.10 -6.86 -9.26
N GLN A 17 -16.99 -5.98 -8.81
CA GLN A 17 -17.32 -4.75 -9.54
C GLN A 17 -16.24 -3.66 -9.40
N ALA A 18 -15.47 -3.66 -8.30
CA ALA A 18 -14.33 -2.76 -8.11
C ALA A 18 -13.11 -3.18 -8.96
N LEU A 19 -12.86 -4.48 -9.10
CA LEU A 19 -11.73 -5.02 -9.88
C LEU A 19 -11.91 -4.86 -11.40
N GLN A 20 -13.15 -4.86 -11.90
CA GLN A 20 -13.43 -4.67 -13.33
C GLN A 20 -13.42 -3.18 -13.78
N ARG A 21 -13.34 -2.23 -12.84
CA ARG A 21 -13.26 -0.79 -13.15
C ARG A 21 -11.83 -0.25 -13.21
N GLY A 22 -10.82 -1.09 -13.01
CA GLY A 22 -9.42 -0.70 -12.99
C GLY A 22 -8.73 -0.79 -14.37
N HIS A 23 -9.17 -0.03 -15.38
CA HIS A 23 -8.28 0.41 -16.48
C HIS A 23 -8.87 1.41 -17.50
N GLN A 24 -9.81 2.28 -17.11
CA GLN A 24 -10.05 3.46 -17.95
C GLN A 24 -8.97 4.51 -17.65
N ARG A 25 -7.94 4.55 -18.50
CA ARG A 25 -7.05 5.71 -18.58
C ARG A 25 -7.93 6.93 -18.80
N VAL A 26 -7.84 7.90 -17.90
CA VAL A 26 -8.45 9.22 -18.08
C VAL A 26 -7.82 9.83 -19.34
N PRO A 27 -8.56 10.04 -20.44
CA PRO A 27 -8.00 10.63 -21.65
C PRO A 27 -7.88 12.13 -21.40
N GLY A 28 -6.66 12.67 -21.33
CA GLY A 28 -6.44 14.12 -21.28
C GLY A 28 -5.31 14.65 -20.40
N LEU A 29 -4.56 13.81 -19.67
CA LEU A 29 -3.42 14.32 -18.90
C LEU A 29 -2.17 14.35 -19.76
N ALA A 30 -1.89 15.53 -20.32
CA ALA A 30 -0.65 15.86 -20.98
C ALA A 30 0.57 15.49 -20.12
N GLN A 31 1.67 15.10 -20.77
CA GLN A 31 3.00 15.10 -20.15
C GLN A 31 3.28 16.50 -19.59
N GLY A 32 3.12 16.70 -18.28
CA GLY A 32 3.35 18.02 -17.68
C GLY A 32 2.87 18.28 -16.25
N ASP A 33 2.05 17.44 -15.61
CA ASP A 33 1.73 17.67 -14.19
C ASP A 33 2.81 17.05 -13.31
N ALA A 34 3.66 17.91 -12.71
CA ALA A 34 4.64 17.52 -11.73
C ALA A 34 3.93 16.96 -10.49
N ARG A 35 3.68 15.65 -10.48
CA ARG A 35 3.22 14.95 -9.28
C ARG A 35 4.24 15.17 -8.18
N VAL A 36 3.76 15.57 -7.00
CA VAL A 36 4.62 15.64 -5.82
C VAL A 36 5.10 14.22 -5.53
N ARG A 37 6.42 14.05 -5.55
CA ARG A 37 7.08 12.77 -5.33
C ARG A 37 7.48 12.65 -3.87
N VAL A 38 7.16 11.51 -3.28
CA VAL A 38 7.52 11.19 -1.89
C VAL A 38 8.25 9.85 -1.87
N VAL A 39 9.16 9.70 -0.92
CA VAL A 39 9.77 8.40 -0.60
C VAL A 39 9.18 7.96 0.72
N LEU A 40 8.66 6.73 0.77
CA LEU A 40 8.15 6.13 2.00
C LEU A 40 9.14 5.08 2.49
N ASP A 41 9.41 5.10 3.79
CA ASP A 41 10.07 4.00 4.49
C ASP A 41 9.03 3.02 5.04
N ALA A 42 9.48 1.92 5.63
CA ALA A 42 8.59 0.92 6.22
C ALA A 42 7.77 1.47 7.40
N SER A 43 8.34 2.40 8.18
CA SER A 43 7.69 2.97 9.36
C SER A 43 6.51 3.89 8.98
N ALA A 44 6.65 4.70 7.93
CA ALA A 44 5.57 5.51 7.38
C ALA A 44 4.41 4.65 6.85
N ILE A 45 4.72 3.53 6.20
CA ILE A 45 3.72 2.58 5.70
C ILE A 45 3.01 1.87 6.86
N ALA A 46 3.74 1.50 7.93
CA ALA A 46 3.17 0.81 9.09
C ALA A 46 2.06 1.63 9.78
N LYS A 47 2.19 2.97 9.80
CA LYS A 47 1.19 3.91 10.34
C LYS A 47 -0.16 3.90 9.60
N TRP A 48 -0.27 3.27 8.42
CA TRP A 48 -1.58 3.03 7.79
C TRP A 48 -2.38 1.96 8.53
N PHE A 49 -1.70 1.01 9.16
CA PHE A 49 -2.28 -0.16 9.82
C PHE A 49 -2.31 -0.02 11.34
N LEU A 50 -1.29 0.63 11.91
CA LEU A 50 -1.16 0.87 13.35
C LEU A 50 -1.75 2.23 13.73
N ARG A 51 -2.18 2.38 15.00
CA ARG A 51 -2.61 3.68 15.55
C ARG A 51 -1.52 4.21 16.48
N GLU A 52 -0.73 5.12 15.95
CA GLU A 52 0.44 5.74 16.58
C GLU A 52 0.47 7.25 16.29
N GLU A 53 1.48 7.96 16.80
CA GLU A 53 1.74 9.34 16.41
C GLU A 53 1.88 9.46 14.88
N GLU A 54 1.37 10.54 14.29
CA GLU A 54 1.37 10.81 12.85
C GLU A 54 0.51 9.88 11.97
N SER A 55 -0.29 8.98 12.55
CA SER A 55 -1.11 8.04 11.76
C SER A 55 -2.16 8.73 10.90
N GLU A 56 -2.71 9.86 11.38
CA GLU A 56 -3.70 10.63 10.62
C GLU A 56 -3.05 11.35 9.42
N GLU A 57 -1.86 11.90 9.61
CA GLU A 57 -1.03 12.49 8.56
C GLU A 57 -0.66 11.45 7.51
N MET A 58 -0.26 10.25 7.92
CA MET A 58 0.07 9.16 7.00
C MET A 58 -1.15 8.65 6.23
N ARG A 59 -2.35 8.63 6.83
CA ARG A 59 -3.61 8.32 6.13
C ARG A 59 -3.99 9.38 5.09
N LYS A 60 -3.66 10.65 5.33
CA LYS A 60 -3.81 11.72 4.33
C LYS A 60 -2.86 11.50 3.15
N LEU A 61 -1.59 11.13 3.40
CA LEU A 61 -0.65 10.76 2.34
C LEU A 61 -1.15 9.57 1.53
N LEU A 62 -1.64 8.51 2.19
CA LEU A 62 -2.24 7.36 1.51
C LEU A 62 -3.39 7.78 0.58
N SER A 63 -4.27 8.66 1.06
CA SER A 63 -5.37 9.20 0.24
C SER A 63 -4.85 9.96 -0.98
N GLY A 64 -3.76 10.72 -0.83
CA GLY A 64 -3.08 11.40 -1.93
C GLY A 64 -2.46 10.44 -2.96
N ILE A 65 -1.90 9.33 -2.50
CA ILE A 65 -1.34 8.28 -3.36
C ILE A 65 -2.45 7.58 -4.15
N VAL A 66 -3.50 7.12 -3.46
CA VAL A 66 -4.62 6.38 -4.07
C VAL A 66 -5.40 7.25 -5.07
N SER A 67 -5.51 8.56 -4.82
CA SER A 67 -6.12 9.51 -5.76
C SER A 67 -5.22 9.91 -6.93
N GLY A 68 -3.95 9.52 -6.92
CA GLY A 68 -2.97 9.87 -7.96
C GLY A 68 -2.40 11.30 -7.85
N MET A 69 -2.69 12.02 -6.76
CA MET A 69 -2.10 13.34 -6.47
C MET A 69 -0.62 13.24 -6.08
N LEU A 70 -0.23 12.12 -5.46
CA LEU A 70 1.14 11.82 -5.04
C LEU A 70 1.67 10.60 -5.78
N GLU A 71 2.94 10.65 -6.16
CA GLU A 71 3.69 9.47 -6.60
C GLU A 71 4.62 9.04 -5.47
N ALA A 72 4.37 7.86 -4.91
CA ALA A 72 5.15 7.32 -3.81
C ALA A 72 6.15 6.28 -4.29
N HIS A 73 7.41 6.48 -3.91
CA HIS A 73 8.51 5.57 -4.16
C HIS A 73 8.89 4.81 -2.89
N VAL A 74 9.30 3.55 -3.03
CA VAL A 74 9.68 2.70 -1.90
C VAL A 74 10.79 1.72 -2.32
N PRO A 75 11.80 1.47 -1.49
CA PRO A 75 12.71 0.34 -1.72
C PRO A 75 11.95 -0.99 -1.50
N SER A 76 12.23 -2.02 -2.30
CA SER A 76 11.58 -3.33 -2.16
C SER A 76 11.78 -3.95 -0.76
N LEU A 77 12.90 -3.60 -0.10
CA LEU A 77 13.19 -3.95 1.29
C LEU A 77 12.12 -3.48 2.29
N ALA A 78 11.42 -2.37 2.01
CA ALA A 78 10.42 -1.82 2.94
C ALA A 78 9.26 -2.79 3.21
N PHE A 79 8.92 -3.70 2.28
CA PHE A 79 7.87 -4.68 2.51
C PHE A 79 8.28 -5.77 3.49
N VAL A 80 9.56 -6.15 3.50
CA VAL A 80 10.13 -7.08 4.48
C VAL A 80 10.16 -6.43 5.86
N GLU A 81 10.61 -5.18 5.93
CA GLU A 81 10.63 -4.40 7.17
C GLU A 81 9.21 -4.13 7.71
N LEU A 82 8.25 -3.83 6.84
CA LEU A 82 6.84 -3.69 7.19
C LEU A 82 6.30 -4.98 7.81
N ALA A 83 6.56 -6.14 7.19
CA ALA A 83 6.15 -7.43 7.74
C ALA A 83 6.72 -7.64 9.15
N ASN A 84 7.99 -7.30 9.34
CA ASN A 84 8.66 -7.39 10.63
C ASN A 84 8.04 -6.43 11.67
N LEU A 85 7.80 -5.17 11.30
CA LEU A 85 7.16 -4.17 12.18
C LEU A 85 5.76 -4.63 12.63
N LEU A 86 4.92 -5.07 11.68
CA LEU A 86 3.58 -5.55 11.99
C LEU A 86 3.61 -6.82 12.85
N ARG A 87 4.56 -7.74 12.64
CA ARG A 87 4.72 -8.95 13.44
C ARG A 87 4.96 -8.65 14.92
N TYR A 88 5.70 -7.60 15.23
CA TYR A 88 5.99 -7.20 16.62
C TYR A 88 4.95 -6.24 17.22
N ALA A 89 3.98 -5.78 16.42
CA ALA A 89 2.86 -5.01 16.92
C ALA A 89 1.91 -5.87 17.76
N ARG A 90 1.36 -5.30 18.85
CA ARG A 90 0.44 -6.03 19.72
C ARG A 90 -0.90 -6.24 19.04
N GLY A 91 -1.45 -7.46 19.16
CA GLY A 91 -2.81 -7.77 18.73
C GLY A 91 -2.97 -8.12 17.25
N LEU A 92 -1.87 -8.25 16.49
CA LEU A 92 -1.91 -8.76 15.12
C LEU A 92 -1.57 -10.25 15.08
N THR A 93 -2.33 -10.99 14.28
CA THR A 93 -2.04 -12.38 13.92
C THR A 93 -1.14 -12.43 12.68
N GLU A 94 -0.61 -13.62 12.37
CA GLU A 94 0.12 -13.84 11.11
C GLU A 94 -0.74 -13.50 9.88
N GLU A 95 -2.04 -13.85 9.92
CA GLU A 95 -2.98 -13.54 8.85
C GLU A 95 -3.17 -12.02 8.68
N ASP A 96 -3.22 -11.28 9.78
CA ASP A 96 -3.31 -9.81 9.75
C ASP A 96 -2.06 -9.19 9.11
N VAL A 97 -0.88 -9.72 9.42
CA VAL A 97 0.39 -9.28 8.81
C VAL A 97 0.38 -9.54 7.30
N VAL A 98 0.00 -10.75 6.87
CA VAL A 98 -0.08 -11.10 5.44
C VAL A 98 -1.06 -10.17 4.72
N LYS A 99 -2.23 -9.90 5.31
CA LYS A 99 -3.22 -8.96 4.76
C LYS A 99 -2.66 -7.54 4.66
N GLY A 100 -1.99 -7.06 5.71
CA GLY A 100 -1.40 -5.71 5.75
C GLY A 100 -0.34 -5.52 4.67
N VAL A 101 0.63 -6.43 4.57
CA VAL A 101 1.69 -6.37 3.55
C VAL A 101 1.11 -6.48 2.14
N SER A 102 0.17 -7.42 1.92
CA SER A 102 -0.49 -7.57 0.61
C SER A 102 -1.27 -6.33 0.21
N ALA A 103 -1.98 -5.70 1.15
CA ALA A 103 -2.67 -4.44 0.92
C ALA A 103 -1.69 -3.32 0.57
N ALA A 104 -0.56 -3.21 1.28
CA ALA A 104 0.47 -2.21 0.99
C ALA A 104 1.03 -2.36 -0.43
N MET A 105 1.31 -3.59 -0.85
CA MET A 105 1.82 -3.89 -2.20
C MET A 105 0.82 -3.57 -3.33
N ALA A 106 -0.48 -3.50 -3.02
CA ALA A 106 -1.55 -3.24 -3.98
C ALA A 106 -1.88 -1.74 -4.19
N ILE A 107 -1.32 -0.83 -3.39
CA ILE A 107 -1.64 0.62 -3.41
C ILE A 107 -1.11 1.35 -4.66
N GLY A 108 -0.22 0.72 -5.45
CA GLY A 108 0.36 1.32 -6.65
C GLY A 108 1.63 2.12 -6.39
N LEU A 109 2.46 1.68 -5.43
CA LEU A 109 3.76 2.27 -5.14
C LEU A 109 4.78 1.98 -6.25
N VAL A 110 5.65 2.95 -6.55
CA VAL A 110 6.81 2.75 -7.42
C VAL A 110 7.90 2.07 -6.61
N LYS A 111 8.16 0.81 -6.93
CA LYS A 111 9.15 -0.02 -6.23
C LYS A 111 10.51 0.17 -6.88
N HIS A 112 11.54 0.31 -6.05
CA HIS A 112 12.94 0.29 -6.45
C HIS A 112 13.60 -0.93 -5.83
N GLU A 113 14.20 -1.78 -6.64
CA GLU A 113 14.90 -2.95 -6.14
C GLU A 113 16.19 -2.56 -5.42
N PHE A 114 16.61 -3.35 -4.44
CA PHE A 114 17.79 -3.03 -3.63
C PHE A 114 19.04 -2.84 -4.50
N GLU A 115 19.20 -3.70 -5.51
CA GLU A 115 20.28 -3.67 -6.49
C GLU A 115 20.36 -2.36 -7.27
N GLU A 116 19.26 -1.61 -7.38
CA GLU A 116 19.21 -0.33 -8.10
C GLU A 116 19.73 0.84 -7.27
N VAL A 117 19.71 0.73 -5.94
CA VAL A 117 19.91 1.87 -5.03
C VAL A 117 21.00 1.67 -3.98
N TYR A 118 21.46 0.44 -3.72
CA TYR A 118 22.33 0.14 -2.58
C TYR A 118 23.68 0.86 -2.62
N ASP A 119 24.30 1.00 -3.80
CA ASP A 119 25.63 1.61 -3.93
C ASP A 119 25.60 3.09 -3.51
N ARG A 120 24.57 3.82 -3.94
CA ARG A 120 24.33 5.22 -3.60
C ARG A 120 23.90 5.36 -2.15
N ALA A 121 23.01 4.50 -1.66
CA ALA A 121 22.58 4.52 -0.26
C ALA A 121 23.76 4.34 0.71
N ILE A 122 24.67 3.42 0.40
CA ILE A 122 25.90 3.21 1.18
C ILE A 122 26.76 4.47 1.18
N ARG A 123 26.99 5.10 0.02
CA ARG A 123 27.82 6.33 -0.05
C ARG A 123 27.24 7.46 0.77
N LEU A 124 25.92 7.70 0.66
CA LEU A 124 25.21 8.73 1.42
C LEU A 124 25.31 8.52 2.93
N ALA A 125 25.42 7.29 3.41
CA ALA A 125 25.55 6.99 4.84
C ALA A 125 26.92 7.41 5.44
N PHE A 126 27.91 7.72 4.61
CA PHE A 126 29.25 8.17 5.02
C PHE A 126 29.52 9.66 4.71
N GLU A 127 28.53 10.39 4.19
CA GLU A 127 28.57 11.85 4.01
C GLU A 127 28.16 12.58 5.30
#